data_AF-A0A2M7DN08-F1
#
_entry.id   AF-A0A2M7DN08-F1
#
_cell.length_a   1.000
_cell.length_b   1.000
_cell.length_c   1.000
_cell.angle_alpha   90.00
_cell.angle_beta   90.00
_cell.angle_gamma   90.00
#
_symmetry.space_group_name_H-M   'P 1'
#
loop_
_entity.id
_entity.type
_entity.pdbx_description
1 polymer ?
#
loop_
_entity_poly.entity_id
_entity_poly.type
_entity_poly.pdbx_seq_one_letter_code
_entity_poly.pdbx_strand_id
1 'polypeptide(L)'
;YKYAVGAVGIIATVVMMFGGILWIVAGGNAERIGNAKSWIGAALTGLILVMTSYLILYTINPALVEFKTLNITKVEENKGFVYYPAALWKCGYPSECQSIDTNWTFIDNSKCDELKIPKPTDPVCPKPKDYVCCYQYGPKLGGSWSYDDKISQQTGDASASLNLLLGCMRNKLPVQVGRISSISDSNYVNNLGPCNSTTSCPLDKCVHECAGCHYGGGIPNAKSMAVDFGDEENAKWIKTAAEECGAGFIKNEGDHIHVSTEDCLKN
;
A
#
# COMPACT_ATOMS: atom_id res chain seq x y z
N TYR A 1 0.50 -11.14 18.96
CA TYR A 1 0.61 -11.41 20.41
C TYR A 1 0.15 -12.80 20.86
N LYS A 2 -0.82 -13.45 20.20
CA LYS A 2 -1.36 -14.77 20.60
C LYS A 2 -0.28 -15.85 20.85
N TYR A 3 0.73 -15.95 19.97
CA TYR A 3 1.85 -16.90 20.14
C TYR A 3 2.79 -16.56 21.29
N ALA A 4 3.08 -15.27 21.52
CA ALA A 4 3.96 -14.83 22.60
C ALA A 4 3.32 -15.04 23.98
N VAL A 5 2.03 -14.70 24.13
CA VAL A 5 1.27 -14.95 25.37
C VAL A 5 1.17 -16.45 25.66
N GLY A 6 0.93 -17.27 24.62
CA GLY A 6 0.96 -18.73 24.76
C GLY A 6 2.33 -19.28 25.18
N ALA A 7 3.41 -18.80 24.59
CA ALA A 7 4.78 -19.20 24.95
C ALA A 7 5.13 -18.84 26.40
N VAL A 8 4.78 -17.63 26.84
CA VAL A 8 4.98 -17.21 28.24
C VAL A 8 4.18 -18.08 29.20
N GLY A 9 2.94 -18.45 28.85
CA GLY A 9 2.13 -19.38 29.65
C GLY A 9 2.83 -20.72 29.87
N ILE A 10 3.38 -21.31 28.80
CA ILE A 10 4.13 -22.58 28.87
C ILE A 10 5.37 -22.44 29.76
N ILE A 11 6.15 -21.38 29.57
CA ILE A 11 7.35 -21.13 30.38
C ILE A 11 6.99 -20.97 31.86
N ALA A 12 5.95 -20.20 32.17
CA ALA A 12 5.47 -20.02 33.53
C ALA A 12 5.04 -21.35 34.17
N THR A 13 4.37 -22.24 33.42
CA THR A 13 4.03 -23.58 33.89
C THR A 13 5.27 -24.41 34.24
N VAL A 14 6.29 -24.42 33.38
CA VAL A 14 7.54 -25.18 33.63
C VAL A 14 8.28 -24.65 34.86
N VAL A 15 8.38 -23.33 35.01
CA VAL A 15 9.03 -22.70 36.18
C VAL A 15 8.26 -22.99 37.47
N MET A 16 6.92 -22.98 37.42
CA MET A 16 6.09 -23.38 38.57
C MET A 16 6.27 -24.85 38.94
N MET A 17 6.36 -25.76 37.96
CA MET A 17 6.64 -27.18 38.22
C MET A 17 8.02 -27.34 38.89
N PHE A 18 9.04 -26.63 38.40
CA PHE A 18 10.36 -26.64 39.01
C PHE A 18 10.35 -26.15 40.47
N GLY A 19 9.67 -25.03 40.74
CA GLY A 19 9.49 -24.52 42.09
C GLY A 19 8.72 -25.48 43.00
N GLY A 20 7.71 -26.17 42.47
CA GLY A 20 6.96 -27.20 43.19
C GLY A 20 7.81 -28.41 43.59
N ILE A 21 8.61 -28.93 42.66
CA ILE A 21 9.57 -30.02 42.94
C ILE A 21 10.58 -29.57 44.00
N LEU A 22 11.13 -28.36 43.87
CA LEU A 22 12.08 -27.82 44.83
C LEU A 22 11.47 -27.69 46.24
N TRP A 23 10.20 -27.34 46.35
CA TRP A 23 9.48 -27.29 47.63
C TRP A 23 9.36 -28.70 48.24
N ILE A 24 8.86 -29.68 47.48
CA ILE A 24 8.63 -31.04 47.99
C ILE A 24 9.94 -31.67 48.48
N VAL A 25 11.04 -31.48 47.74
CA VAL A 25 12.36 -32.04 48.06
C VAL A 25 13.10 -31.24 49.15
N ALA A 26 12.58 -30.08 49.58
CA ALA A 26 13.24 -29.25 50.58
C ALA A 26 13.30 -29.89 51.98
N GLY A 27 12.44 -30.88 52.28
CA GLY A 27 12.54 -31.68 53.52
C GLY A 27 12.53 -30.87 54.82
N GLY A 28 11.86 -29.72 54.85
CA GLY A 28 11.82 -28.83 56.01
C GLY A 28 12.95 -27.80 56.13
N ASN A 29 13.91 -27.79 55.19
CA ASN A 29 14.94 -26.75 55.13
C ASN A 29 14.30 -25.39 54.73
N ALA A 30 14.32 -24.44 55.67
CA ALA A 30 13.69 -23.13 55.51
C ALA A 30 14.25 -22.31 54.33
N GLU A 31 15.55 -22.41 54.05
CA GLU A 31 16.21 -21.71 52.94
C GLU A 31 15.73 -22.25 51.59
N ARG A 32 15.70 -23.58 51.43
CA ARG A 32 15.22 -24.22 50.19
C ARG A 32 13.73 -23.97 49.95
N ILE A 33 12.92 -23.94 51.01
CA ILE A 33 11.50 -23.54 50.92
C ILE A 33 11.38 -22.08 50.48
N GLY A 34 12.22 -21.19 51.01
CA GLY A 34 12.28 -19.78 50.60
C GLY A 34 12.59 -19.64 49.11
N ASN A 35 13.59 -20.38 48.63
CA ASN A 35 13.96 -20.39 47.21
C ASN A 35 12.83 -20.94 46.32
N ALA A 36 12.18 -22.04 46.70
CA ALA A 36 11.03 -22.59 45.98
C ALA A 36 9.88 -21.58 45.85
N LYS A 37 9.55 -20.89 46.94
CA LYS A 37 8.53 -19.84 46.96
C LYS A 37 8.92 -18.65 46.08
N SER A 38 10.19 -18.27 46.04
CA SER A 38 10.69 -17.21 45.15
C SER A 38 10.49 -17.57 43.67
N TRP A 39 10.82 -18.80 43.27
CA TRP A 39 10.59 -19.29 41.91
C TRP A 39 9.11 -19.29 41.50
N ILE A 40 8.24 -19.78 42.38
CA ILE A 40 6.78 -19.79 42.15
C ILE A 40 6.24 -18.36 42.07
N GLY A 41 6.67 -17.50 43.01
CA GLY A 41 6.27 -16.10 43.06
C GLY A 41 6.68 -15.35 41.78
N ALA A 42 7.92 -15.50 41.35
CA ALA A 42 8.43 -14.89 40.13
C ALA A 42 7.65 -15.33 38.87
N ALA A 43 7.32 -16.63 38.77
CA ALA A 43 6.51 -17.14 37.66
C ALA A 43 5.09 -16.53 37.64
N LEU A 44 4.44 -16.43 38.81
CA LEU A 44 3.11 -15.84 38.94
C LEU A 44 3.13 -14.33 38.63
N THR A 45 4.09 -13.59 39.16
CA THR A 45 4.21 -12.14 38.90
C THR A 45 4.46 -11.87 37.42
N GLY A 46 5.34 -12.64 36.76
CA GLY A 46 5.57 -12.52 35.33
C GLY A 46 4.33 -12.81 34.50
N LEU A 47 3.56 -13.84 34.87
CA LEU A 47 2.32 -14.19 34.18
C LEU A 47 1.26 -13.09 34.33
N ILE A 48 1.07 -12.55 35.53
CA ILE A 48 0.14 -11.45 35.80
C ILE A 48 0.52 -10.20 34.99
N LEU A 49 1.82 -9.88 34.91
CA LEU A 49 2.31 -8.73 34.16
C LEU A 49 1.97 -8.85 32.67
N VAL A 50 2.22 -10.01 32.07
CA VAL A 50 1.93 -10.24 30.65
C VAL A 50 0.43 -10.27 30.37
N MET A 51 -0.38 -10.89 31.22
CA MET A 51 -1.84 -10.90 31.07
C MET A 51 -2.44 -9.50 31.20
N THR A 52 -1.98 -8.72 32.19
CA THR A 52 -2.43 -7.33 32.39
C THR A 52 -2.01 -6.43 31.24
N SER A 53 -0.77 -6.58 30.74
CA SER A 53 -0.28 -5.84 29.58
C SER A 53 -1.14 -6.11 28.34
N TYR A 54 -1.46 -7.38 28.06
CA TYR A 54 -2.35 -7.75 26.96
C TYR A 54 -3.74 -7.13 27.12
N LEU A 55 -4.31 -7.17 28.33
CA LEU A 55 -5.64 -6.63 28.61
C LEU A 55 -5.69 -5.11 28.37
N ILE A 56 -4.67 -4.37 28.83
CA ILE A 56 -4.58 -2.92 28.60
C ILE A 56 -4.51 -2.62 27.10
N LEU A 57 -3.59 -3.26 26.38
CA LEU A 57 -3.42 -3.08 24.94
C LEU A 57 -4.71 -3.37 24.16
N TYR A 58 -5.39 -4.48 24.49
CA TYR A 58 -6.65 -4.86 23.86
C TYR A 58 -7.80 -3.91 24.19
N THR A 59 -7.85 -3.36 25.41
CA THR A 59 -8.90 -2.43 25.83
C THR A 59 -8.76 -1.07 25.15
N ILE A 60 -7.53 -0.61 24.93
CA ILE A 60 -7.27 0.67 24.26
C ILE A 60 -7.50 0.53 22.76
N ASN A 61 -6.89 -0.46 22.11
CA ASN A 61 -7.10 -0.71 20.69
C ASN A 61 -6.77 -2.18 20.34
N PRO A 62 -7.75 -3.00 19.94
CA PRO A 62 -7.53 -4.40 19.61
C PRO A 62 -6.55 -4.59 18.42
N ALA A 63 -6.40 -3.60 17.53
CA ALA A 63 -5.45 -3.65 16.42
C ALA A 63 -3.98 -3.66 16.87
N LEU A 64 -3.68 -3.25 18.11
CA LEU A 64 -2.31 -3.29 18.65
C LEU A 64 -1.85 -4.71 19.00
N VAL A 65 -2.79 -5.62 19.28
CA VAL A 65 -2.48 -7.03 19.60
C VAL A 65 -2.73 -7.98 18.43
N GLU A 66 -3.52 -7.55 17.46
CA GLU A 66 -3.81 -8.24 16.21
C GLU A 66 -2.81 -7.83 15.12
N PHE A 67 -1.76 -8.63 14.95
CA PHE A 67 -0.88 -8.48 13.81
C PHE A 67 -1.60 -8.99 12.57
N LYS A 68 -2.09 -8.07 11.73
CA LYS A 68 -2.49 -8.39 10.36
C LYS A 68 -1.28 -8.96 9.64
N THR A 69 -1.43 -10.12 9.03
CA THR A 69 -0.41 -10.66 8.13
C THR A 69 -0.23 -9.64 7.01
N LEU A 70 1.00 -9.16 6.82
CA LEU A 70 1.37 -8.42 5.62
C LEU A 70 1.15 -9.38 4.46
N ASN A 71 0.04 -9.20 3.73
CA ASN A 71 -0.20 -9.93 2.50
C ASN A 71 0.68 -9.28 1.44
N ILE A 72 1.96 -9.67 1.45
CA ILE A 72 2.84 -9.35 0.35
C ILE A 72 2.35 -10.23 -0.79
N THR A 73 1.51 -9.65 -1.66
CA THR A 73 1.36 -10.16 -3.01
C THR A 73 2.79 -10.38 -3.52
N LYS A 74 3.15 -11.65 -3.74
CA LYS A 74 4.34 -11.93 -4.52
C LYS A 74 4.14 -11.15 -5.80
N VAL A 75 4.97 -10.14 -6.02
CA VAL A 75 5.15 -9.58 -7.34
C VAL A 75 5.47 -10.81 -8.18
N GLU A 76 4.53 -11.25 -9.01
CA GLU A 76 4.83 -12.23 -10.02
C GLU A 76 6.01 -11.65 -10.77
N GLU A 77 7.17 -12.27 -10.59
CA GLU A 77 8.33 -11.94 -11.38
C GLU A 77 7.93 -12.32 -12.80
N ASN A 78 7.42 -11.34 -13.54
CA ASN A 78 6.90 -11.53 -14.88
C ASN A 78 8.10 -11.65 -15.84
N LYS A 79 8.84 -12.74 -15.69
CA LYS A 79 9.75 -13.26 -16.71
C LYS A 79 8.92 -14.07 -17.70
N GLY A 80 7.99 -13.42 -18.36
CA GLY A 80 7.40 -13.94 -19.58
C GLY A 80 8.44 -13.80 -20.69
N PHE A 81 8.85 -14.89 -21.33
CA PHE A 81 9.46 -14.83 -22.64
C PHE A 81 8.36 -15.20 -23.63
N VAL A 82 7.85 -14.25 -24.42
CA VAL A 82 6.90 -14.57 -25.50
C VAL A 82 7.67 -14.83 -26.79
N TYR A 83 7.48 -16.03 -27.35
CA TYR A 83 8.00 -16.44 -28.64
C TYR A 83 7.01 -16.01 -29.73
N TYR A 84 7.41 -15.13 -30.64
CA TYR A 84 6.64 -14.83 -31.84
C TYR A 84 7.19 -15.65 -33.01
N PRO A 85 6.38 -16.47 -33.70
CA PRO A 85 6.77 -16.95 -35.01
C PRO A 85 6.73 -15.76 -35.98
N ALA A 86 7.88 -15.41 -36.56
CA ALA A 86 8.00 -14.35 -37.55
C ALA A 86 7.18 -14.71 -38.81
N ALA A 87 5.96 -14.19 -38.90
CA ALA A 87 5.18 -14.20 -40.12
C ALA A 87 5.50 -12.92 -40.92
N LEU A 88 6.46 -13.07 -41.84
CA LEU A 88 6.61 -12.34 -43.11
C LEU A 88 6.46 -10.80 -43.08
N TRP A 89 7.58 -10.07 -43.22
CA TRP A 89 7.87 -9.29 -44.44
C TRP A 89 9.36 -8.83 -44.49
N LYS A 90 9.85 -8.84 -45.74
CA LYS A 90 11.09 -8.31 -46.36
C LYS A 90 12.17 -7.73 -45.44
N CYS A 91 13.40 -8.25 -45.59
CA CYS A 91 14.63 -7.69 -45.03
C CYS A 91 14.75 -6.18 -45.32
N GLY A 92 14.44 -5.41 -44.30
CA GLY A 92 14.85 -4.04 -44.05
C GLY A 92 14.90 -3.96 -42.53
N TYR A 93 15.99 -3.42 -41.97
CA TYR A 93 16.03 -3.12 -40.55
C TYR A 93 14.71 -2.44 -40.16
N PRO A 94 14.02 -2.83 -39.09
CA PRO A 94 13.04 -1.93 -38.54
C PRO A 94 13.83 -0.74 -38.00
N SER A 95 13.88 0.34 -38.78
CA SER A 95 13.89 1.70 -38.22
C SER A 95 12.63 1.95 -37.37
N GLU A 96 11.72 0.98 -37.33
CA GLU A 96 10.44 0.99 -36.65
C GLU A 96 10.19 -0.37 -36.02
N CYS A 97 10.64 -0.56 -34.77
CA CYS A 97 9.85 -1.36 -33.83
C CYS A 97 8.55 -0.58 -33.56
N GLN A 98 7.69 -0.45 -34.59
CA GLN A 98 6.39 0.14 -34.44
C GLN A 98 5.46 -0.91 -33.86
N SER A 99 5.01 -0.58 -32.65
CA SER A 99 4.05 -1.30 -31.84
C SER A 99 2.85 -1.78 -32.66
N ILE A 100 2.61 -3.09 -32.64
CA ILE A 100 1.24 -3.60 -32.73
C ILE A 100 0.70 -3.48 -31.29
N ASP A 101 -0.22 -2.53 -31.11
CA ASP A 101 -0.87 -2.05 -29.89
C ASP A 101 -0.06 -1.17 -28.92
N THR A 102 -0.62 0.04 -28.76
CA THR A 102 -0.05 1.31 -28.30
C THR A 102 -0.11 1.52 -26.79
N ASN A 103 0.84 1.01 -25.99
CA ASN A 103 1.02 1.47 -24.59
C ASN A 103 2.38 1.06 -23.97
N TRP A 104 3.50 1.41 -24.62
CA TRP A 104 4.84 1.06 -24.14
C TRP A 104 5.75 2.30 -24.05
N THR A 105 6.36 2.54 -22.89
CA THR A 105 7.37 3.60 -22.68
C THR A 105 8.78 3.02 -22.74
N PHE A 106 9.65 3.65 -23.53
CA PHE A 106 11.04 3.27 -23.71
C PHE A 106 11.89 3.76 -22.54
N ILE A 107 12.58 2.84 -21.83
CA ILE A 107 13.62 3.18 -20.87
C ILE A 107 14.89 2.40 -21.25
N ASP A 108 15.83 3.14 -21.83
CA ASP A 108 17.28 2.92 -21.96
C ASP A 108 17.81 1.58 -22.53
N ASN A 109 18.36 1.65 -23.74
CA ASN A 109 19.02 0.55 -24.45
C ASN A 109 20.41 0.18 -23.89
N SER A 110 20.98 0.96 -22.96
CA SER A 110 22.35 0.79 -22.47
C SER A 110 22.65 -0.60 -21.87
N LYS A 111 21.62 -1.30 -21.36
CA LYS A 111 21.75 -2.68 -20.83
C LYS A 111 21.81 -3.77 -21.91
N CYS A 112 21.42 -3.47 -23.14
CA CYS A 112 21.53 -4.41 -24.25
C CYS A 112 22.97 -4.54 -24.74
N ASP A 113 23.82 -3.53 -24.54
CA ASP A 113 25.23 -3.53 -24.98
C ASP A 113 26.14 -4.43 -24.13
N GLU A 114 25.71 -4.79 -22.91
CA GLU A 114 26.44 -5.76 -22.05
C GLU A 114 26.24 -7.22 -22.50
N LEU A 115 25.14 -7.49 -23.21
CA LEU A 115 24.93 -8.76 -23.90
C LEU A 115 25.78 -8.68 -25.18
N LYS A 116 26.92 -9.37 -25.20
CA LYS A 116 27.82 -9.45 -26.37
C LYS A 116 27.16 -10.19 -27.56
N ILE A 117 26.09 -9.63 -28.09
CA ILE A 117 25.34 -10.17 -29.23
C ILE A 117 26.20 -9.93 -30.48
N PRO A 118 26.56 -10.98 -31.24
CA PRO A 118 27.38 -10.84 -32.42
C PRO A 118 26.66 -9.98 -33.47
N LYS A 119 27.26 -8.84 -33.84
CA LYS A 119 26.83 -8.05 -34.99
C LYS A 119 27.19 -8.83 -36.26
N PRO A 120 26.25 -9.15 -37.16
CA PRO A 120 26.58 -9.85 -38.41
C PRO A 120 27.42 -8.94 -39.30
N THR A 121 28.53 -9.45 -39.83
CA THR A 121 29.44 -8.74 -40.75
C THR A 121 29.26 -9.13 -42.22
N ASP A 122 28.13 -9.77 -42.60
CA ASP A 122 27.89 -10.26 -43.96
C ASP A 122 26.47 -9.91 -44.46
N PRO A 123 26.24 -9.59 -45.76
CA PRO A 123 24.96 -9.13 -46.30
C PRO A 123 23.93 -10.25 -46.56
N VAL A 124 24.16 -11.48 -46.07
CA VAL A 124 23.26 -12.61 -46.28
C VAL A 124 22.34 -12.75 -45.05
N CYS A 125 21.04 -12.44 -45.20
CA CYS A 125 20.05 -12.55 -44.12
C CYS A 125 20.08 -13.96 -43.48
N PRO A 126 20.40 -14.10 -42.18
CA PRO A 126 20.30 -15.38 -41.49
C PRO A 126 18.84 -15.85 -41.44
N LYS A 127 18.61 -17.16 -41.52
CA LYS A 127 17.26 -17.76 -41.41
C LYS A 127 16.65 -17.44 -40.01
N PRO A 128 15.31 -17.45 -39.84
CA PRO A 128 14.58 -16.77 -38.75
C PRO A 128 14.77 -17.29 -37.31
N LYS A 129 15.90 -17.92 -36.96
CA LYS A 129 16.06 -18.58 -35.66
C LYS A 129 16.76 -17.78 -34.57
N ASP A 130 17.44 -16.67 -34.89
CA ASP A 130 18.41 -16.07 -33.95
C ASP A 130 18.26 -14.56 -33.72
N TYR A 131 17.04 -14.05 -33.57
CA TYR A 131 16.83 -12.69 -33.05
C TYR A 131 15.99 -12.72 -31.78
N VAL A 132 16.59 -12.30 -30.67
CA VAL A 132 15.91 -12.08 -29.38
C VAL A 132 15.73 -10.57 -29.22
N CYS A 133 14.48 -10.10 -29.31
CA CYS A 133 14.15 -8.74 -28.91
C CYS A 133 14.08 -8.70 -27.38
N CYS A 134 14.97 -7.96 -26.73
CA CYS A 134 14.91 -7.69 -25.29
C CYS A 134 13.89 -6.59 -25.04
N TYR A 135 12.83 -6.89 -24.30
CA TYR A 135 11.91 -5.89 -23.74
C TYR A 135 11.73 -6.16 -22.26
N GLN A 136 11.72 -5.10 -21.46
CA GLN A 136 11.42 -5.18 -20.04
C GLN A 136 9.91 -5.09 -19.86
N TYR A 137 9.29 -6.12 -19.27
CA TYR A 137 7.86 -6.10 -18.94
C TYR A 137 7.61 -5.17 -17.77
N GLY A 138 6.78 -4.14 -17.99
CA GLY A 138 6.11 -3.41 -16.92
C GLY A 138 4.73 -4.03 -16.63
N PRO A 139 4.13 -3.78 -15.44
CA PRO A 139 2.74 -4.12 -15.20
C PRO A 139 1.83 -3.40 -16.21
N LYS A 140 0.71 -4.01 -16.60
CA LYS A 140 -0.29 -3.34 -17.43
C LYS A 140 -0.79 -2.09 -16.70
N LEU A 141 -0.52 -0.93 -17.27
CA LEU A 141 -0.92 0.37 -16.72
C LEU A 141 -2.30 0.79 -17.25
N GLY A 142 -2.95 1.74 -16.57
CA GLY A 142 -4.26 2.24 -16.96
C GLY A 142 -5.40 1.51 -16.26
N GLY A 143 -6.56 1.45 -16.93
CA GLY A 143 -7.78 0.83 -16.42
C GLY A 143 -8.75 1.82 -15.76
N SER A 144 -9.76 1.28 -15.09
CA SER A 144 -10.74 2.05 -14.34
C SER A 144 -10.35 2.10 -12.86
N TRP A 145 -10.74 3.18 -12.18
CA TRP A 145 -10.61 3.28 -10.73
C TRP A 145 -11.54 2.29 -10.02
N SER A 146 -11.04 1.71 -8.92
CA SER A 146 -11.86 0.99 -7.94
C SER A 146 -12.23 1.92 -6.79
N TYR A 147 -13.36 1.65 -6.14
CA TYR A 147 -13.92 2.51 -5.10
C TYR A 147 -14.35 1.65 -3.91
N ASP A 148 -14.22 2.20 -2.70
CA ASP A 148 -14.91 1.65 -1.53
C ASP A 148 -16.43 1.83 -1.67
N ASP A 149 -17.19 1.09 -0.85
CA ASP A 149 -18.65 1.07 -0.91
C ASP A 149 -19.24 2.49 -0.87
N LYS A 150 -20.08 2.81 -1.86
CA LYS A 150 -20.78 4.10 -2.06
C LYS A 150 -19.90 5.29 -2.47
N ILE A 151 -18.58 5.15 -2.52
CA ILE A 151 -17.66 6.24 -2.89
C ILE A 151 -17.74 6.60 -4.37
N SER A 152 -18.14 5.67 -5.23
CA SER A 152 -18.34 5.95 -6.67
C SER A 152 -19.34 7.08 -6.93
N GLN A 153 -20.25 7.36 -5.99
CA GLN A 153 -21.24 8.45 -6.09
C GLN A 153 -20.60 9.84 -5.95
N GLN A 154 -19.44 9.92 -5.29
CA GLN A 154 -18.70 11.17 -5.06
C GLN A 154 -17.91 11.63 -6.29
N THR A 155 -17.84 10.82 -7.35
CA THR A 155 -17.09 11.16 -8.57
C THR A 155 -17.56 12.47 -9.22
N GLY A 156 -18.84 12.83 -9.05
CA GLY A 156 -19.39 14.11 -9.50
C GLY A 156 -18.84 15.33 -8.76
N ASP A 157 -18.29 15.13 -7.55
CA ASP A 157 -17.72 16.19 -6.72
C ASP A 157 -16.27 16.51 -7.08
N ALA A 158 -15.61 15.70 -7.91
CA ALA A 158 -14.24 15.96 -8.32
C ALA A 158 -14.15 17.20 -9.22
N SER A 159 -13.17 18.07 -8.94
CA SER A 159 -12.85 19.23 -9.77
C SER A 159 -12.26 18.81 -11.13
N ALA A 160 -12.17 19.74 -12.07
CA ALA A 160 -11.51 19.49 -13.35
C ALA A 160 -10.01 19.20 -13.16
N SER A 161 -9.34 19.93 -12.25
CA SER A 161 -7.95 19.70 -11.87
C SER A 161 -7.73 18.31 -11.30
N LEU A 162 -8.63 17.86 -10.40
CA LEU A 162 -8.54 16.52 -9.81
C LEU A 162 -8.76 15.43 -10.85
N ASN A 163 -9.72 15.60 -11.77
CA ASN A 163 -9.95 14.64 -12.86
C ASN A 163 -8.74 14.54 -13.81
N LEU A 164 -8.06 15.65 -14.09
CA LEU A 164 -6.82 15.65 -14.89
C LEU A 164 -5.69 14.90 -14.17
N LEU A 165 -5.51 15.19 -12.87
CA LEU A 165 -4.53 14.51 -12.02
C LEU A 165 -4.79 13.00 -11.99
N LEU A 166 -6.03 12.59 -11.68
CA LEU A 166 -6.45 11.19 -11.65
C LEU A 166 -6.29 10.53 -13.04
N GLY A 167 -6.62 11.22 -14.13
CA GLY A 167 -6.41 10.70 -15.48
C GLY A 167 -4.93 10.40 -15.78
N CYS A 168 -4.04 11.32 -15.40
CA CYS A 168 -2.59 11.11 -15.52
C CYS A 168 -2.12 9.94 -14.64
N MET A 169 -2.50 9.94 -13.35
CA MET A 169 -2.09 8.90 -12.41
C MET A 169 -2.55 7.53 -12.88
N ARG A 170 -3.78 7.41 -13.40
CA ARG A 170 -4.33 6.14 -13.85
C ARG A 170 -3.47 5.48 -14.93
N ASN A 171 -2.91 6.26 -15.85
CA ASN A 171 -2.03 5.79 -16.92
C ASN A 171 -0.63 5.39 -16.44
N LYS A 172 -0.25 5.75 -15.23
CA LYS A 172 1.05 5.39 -14.60
C LYS A 172 0.92 4.29 -13.56
N LEU A 173 -0.31 3.98 -13.13
CA LEU A 173 -0.58 2.98 -12.11
C LEU A 173 -1.00 1.64 -12.71
N PRO A 174 -0.56 0.50 -12.12
CA PRO A 174 -1.04 -0.84 -12.50
C PRO A 174 -2.56 -0.97 -12.40
N VAL A 175 -3.20 -1.73 -13.31
CA VAL A 175 -4.68 -1.89 -13.44
C VAL A 175 -5.47 -2.32 -12.17
N GLN A 176 -4.81 -2.68 -11.08
CA GLN A 176 -5.44 -3.05 -9.79
C GLN A 176 -5.03 -2.15 -8.63
N VAL A 177 -4.16 -1.16 -8.88
CA VAL A 177 -3.62 -0.26 -7.86
C VAL A 177 -4.38 1.06 -7.87
N GLY A 178 -4.67 1.58 -6.68
CA GLY A 178 -5.28 2.88 -6.42
C GLY A 178 -6.77 2.80 -6.12
N ARG A 179 -7.17 2.02 -5.11
CA ARG A 179 -8.55 2.01 -4.61
C ARG A 179 -8.88 3.35 -3.95
N ILE A 180 -9.89 4.05 -4.46
CA ILE A 180 -10.33 5.34 -3.92
C ILE A 180 -11.27 5.11 -2.74
N SER A 181 -10.90 5.61 -1.57
CA SER A 181 -11.68 5.52 -0.34
C SER A 181 -12.51 6.78 -0.08
N SER A 182 -12.12 7.93 -0.63
CA SER A 182 -12.87 9.18 -0.47
C SER A 182 -12.45 10.20 -1.53
N ILE A 183 -13.41 10.98 -2.04
CA ILE A 183 -13.18 12.19 -2.85
C ILE A 183 -13.76 13.39 -2.10
N SER A 184 -14.93 13.21 -1.50
CA SER A 184 -15.67 14.21 -0.74
C SER A 184 -16.34 13.52 0.47
N ASP A 185 -17.46 14.07 0.94
CA ASP A 185 -18.22 13.55 2.06
C ASP A 185 -19.52 12.88 1.59
N SER A 186 -19.75 11.66 2.08
CA SER A 186 -20.93 10.86 1.74
C SER A 186 -22.26 11.52 2.16
N ASN A 187 -22.25 12.44 3.12
CA ASN A 187 -23.44 13.19 3.56
C ASN A 187 -23.76 14.38 2.63
N TYR A 188 -22.82 14.81 1.80
CA TYR A 188 -22.89 16.05 1.01
C TYR A 188 -22.51 15.86 -0.46
N VAL A 189 -22.79 14.69 -1.01
CA VAL A 189 -22.55 14.39 -2.44
C VAL A 189 -23.31 15.39 -3.33
N ASN A 190 -22.60 16.01 -4.27
CA ASN A 190 -23.07 17.10 -5.14
C ASN A 190 -23.43 18.42 -4.42
N ASN A 191 -23.09 18.57 -3.14
CA ASN A 191 -23.39 19.78 -2.37
C ASN A 191 -22.34 20.05 -1.28
N LEU A 192 -21.09 20.34 -1.69
CA LEU A 192 -19.97 20.58 -0.77
C LEU A 192 -20.05 21.88 0.02
N GLY A 193 -20.92 22.82 -0.39
CA GLY A 193 -21.02 24.17 0.17
C GLY A 193 -21.08 24.25 1.71
N PRO A 194 -21.87 23.40 2.41
CA PRO A 194 -21.93 23.39 3.87
C PRO A 194 -20.59 23.12 4.56
N CYS A 195 -19.73 22.28 3.97
CA CYS A 195 -18.42 21.95 4.51
C CYS A 195 -17.28 22.81 3.93
N ASN A 196 -17.53 23.54 2.84
CA ASN A 196 -16.57 24.43 2.19
C ASN A 196 -16.56 25.88 2.77
N SER A 197 -17.05 26.06 3.98
CA SER A 197 -17.14 27.37 4.64
C SER A 197 -15.94 27.61 5.55
N THR A 198 -15.28 28.76 5.40
CA THR A 198 -14.16 29.18 6.25
C THR A 198 -14.59 29.81 7.57
N THR A 199 -15.89 30.07 7.76
CA THR A 199 -16.43 30.84 8.89
C THR A 199 -17.24 29.96 9.85
N SER A 200 -18.03 29.04 9.30
CA SER A 200 -18.85 28.11 10.08
C SER A 200 -19.26 26.90 9.24
N CYS A 201 -19.09 25.71 9.80
CA CYS A 201 -19.43 24.43 9.16
C CYS A 201 -20.07 23.48 10.19
N PRO A 202 -20.92 22.53 9.77
CA PRO A 202 -21.46 21.50 10.64
C PRO A 202 -20.41 20.41 10.93
N LEU A 203 -19.62 20.62 11.99
CA LEU A 203 -18.53 19.70 12.40
C LEU A 203 -19.00 18.27 12.71
N ASP A 204 -20.28 18.08 13.01
CA ASP A 204 -20.89 16.77 13.25
C ASP A 204 -21.19 15.99 11.95
N LYS A 205 -21.15 16.66 10.79
CA LYS A 205 -21.53 16.09 9.50
C LYS A 205 -20.42 16.13 8.45
N CYS A 206 -19.44 17.02 8.61
CA CYS A 206 -18.25 17.07 7.78
C CYS A 206 -17.19 16.14 8.36
N VAL A 207 -16.87 15.06 7.63
CA VAL A 207 -15.89 14.04 8.00
C VAL A 207 -14.45 14.56 7.85
N HIS A 208 -14.23 15.53 6.97
CA HIS A 208 -12.93 16.18 6.74
C HIS A 208 -12.86 17.57 7.37
N GLU A 209 -11.66 18.16 7.39
CA GLU A 209 -11.48 19.53 7.86
C GLU A 209 -12.32 20.52 7.03
N CYS A 210 -13.01 21.42 7.72
CA CYS A 210 -13.84 22.43 7.08
C CYS A 210 -13.01 23.37 6.19
N ALA A 211 -13.53 23.65 5.00
CA ALA A 211 -12.83 24.36 3.95
C ALA A 211 -11.48 23.72 3.54
N GLY A 212 -11.29 22.43 3.80
CA GLY A 212 -10.17 21.64 3.29
C GLY A 212 -10.35 21.24 1.82
N CYS A 213 -9.33 20.62 1.23
CA CYS A 213 -9.31 20.29 -0.20
C CYS A 213 -10.44 19.36 -0.65
N HIS A 214 -10.90 18.44 0.19
CA HIS A 214 -12.05 17.56 -0.09
C HIS A 214 -13.35 18.34 -0.33
N TYR A 215 -13.42 19.57 0.17
CA TYR A 215 -14.58 20.46 0.04
C TYR A 215 -14.36 21.61 -0.94
N GLY A 216 -13.18 21.72 -1.55
CA GLY A 216 -12.84 22.81 -2.47
C GLY A 216 -12.01 23.94 -1.87
N GLY A 217 -11.35 23.71 -0.72
CA GLY A 217 -10.28 24.57 -0.21
C GLY A 217 -10.72 25.96 0.29
N GLY A 218 -12.01 26.14 0.59
CA GLY A 218 -12.60 27.42 0.98
C GLY A 218 -12.95 28.33 -0.21
N ILE A 219 -12.82 27.84 -1.45
CA ILE A 219 -13.16 28.60 -2.65
C ILE A 219 -14.66 28.43 -2.94
N PRO A 220 -15.45 29.52 -3.05
CA PRO A 220 -16.89 29.42 -3.29
C PRO A 220 -17.24 28.61 -4.54
N ASN A 221 -18.17 27.67 -4.40
CA ASN A 221 -18.62 26.75 -5.47
C ASN A 221 -17.51 25.86 -6.06
N ALA A 222 -16.34 25.79 -5.43
CA ALA A 222 -15.32 24.86 -5.83
C ALA A 222 -15.74 23.42 -5.53
N LYS A 223 -15.25 22.54 -6.39
CA LYS A 223 -15.36 21.09 -6.28
C LYS A 223 -14.17 20.53 -5.50
N SER A 224 -14.25 19.26 -5.11
CA SER A 224 -13.16 18.58 -4.42
C SER A 224 -11.88 18.59 -5.24
N MET A 225 -10.80 19.00 -4.61
CA MET A 225 -9.44 19.07 -5.14
C MET A 225 -8.54 17.98 -4.53
N ALA A 226 -9.11 17.07 -3.74
CA ALA A 226 -8.38 16.01 -3.09
C ALA A 226 -9.06 14.66 -3.23
N VAL A 227 -8.27 13.62 -3.07
CA VAL A 227 -8.68 12.22 -3.12
C VAL A 227 -7.88 11.44 -2.09
N ASP A 228 -8.57 10.53 -1.43
CA ASP A 228 -7.99 9.56 -0.51
C ASP A 228 -7.96 8.20 -1.19
N PHE A 229 -6.79 7.57 -1.15
CA PHE A 229 -6.61 6.19 -1.59
C PHE A 229 -6.49 5.26 -0.38
N GLY A 230 -7.46 4.36 -0.23
CA GLY A 230 -7.39 3.26 0.72
C GLY A 230 -6.55 2.09 0.19
N ASP A 231 -5.41 2.35 -0.45
CA ASP A 231 -4.54 1.32 -1.02
C ASP A 231 -3.11 1.49 -0.51
N GLU A 232 -2.98 1.39 0.81
CA GLU A 232 -1.78 1.70 1.59
C GLU A 232 -0.64 0.73 1.30
N GLU A 233 -0.98 -0.52 0.98
CA GLU A 233 -0.03 -1.55 0.51
C GLU A 233 0.68 -1.14 -0.79
N ASN A 234 0.03 -0.34 -1.64
CA ASN A 234 0.60 0.19 -2.88
C ASN A 234 0.96 1.68 -2.78
N ALA A 235 1.10 2.23 -1.58
CA ALA A 235 1.38 3.66 -1.35
C ALA A 235 2.57 4.17 -2.16
N LYS A 236 3.62 3.37 -2.34
CA LYS A 236 4.79 3.77 -3.13
C LYS A 236 4.41 4.08 -4.59
N TRP A 237 3.61 3.23 -5.23
CA TRP A 237 3.15 3.43 -6.60
C TRP A 237 2.29 4.68 -6.72
N ILE A 238 1.35 4.86 -5.77
CA ILE A 238 0.42 6.00 -5.75
C ILE A 238 1.17 7.31 -5.55
N LYS A 239 2.11 7.37 -4.61
CA LYS A 239 2.94 8.56 -4.37
C LYS A 239 3.76 8.93 -5.59
N THR A 240 4.48 7.97 -6.18
CA THR A 240 5.29 8.23 -7.38
C THR A 240 4.43 8.69 -8.56
N ALA A 241 3.27 8.06 -8.79
CA ALA A 241 2.36 8.48 -9.85
C ALA A 241 1.79 9.88 -9.61
N ALA A 242 1.45 10.21 -8.36
CA ALA A 242 0.96 11.53 -7.98
C ALA A 242 2.04 12.62 -8.18
N GLU A 243 3.28 12.37 -7.72
CA GLU A 243 4.42 13.26 -7.92
C GLU A 243 4.69 13.51 -9.41
N GLU A 244 4.72 12.45 -10.23
CA GLU A 244 4.95 12.55 -11.67
C GLU A 244 3.81 13.25 -12.42
N CYS A 245 2.61 13.32 -11.83
CA CYS A 245 1.44 13.97 -12.40
C CYS A 245 1.19 15.38 -11.85
N GLY A 246 2.10 15.91 -11.02
CA GLY A 246 1.98 17.28 -10.48
C GLY A 246 0.95 17.40 -9.37
N ALA A 247 0.86 16.42 -8.47
CA ALA A 247 0.10 16.59 -7.23
C ALA A 247 0.73 17.68 -6.36
N GLY A 248 -0.10 18.55 -5.80
CA GLY A 248 0.35 19.66 -4.95
C GLY A 248 0.75 19.22 -3.55
N PHE A 249 0.06 18.23 -3.01
CA PHE A 249 0.38 17.67 -1.71
C PHE A 249 0.04 16.19 -1.64
N ILE A 250 0.90 15.44 -0.97
CA ILE A 250 0.77 14.00 -0.80
C ILE A 250 1.14 13.64 0.63
N LYS A 251 0.23 13.00 1.35
CA LYS A 251 0.43 12.61 2.75
C LYS A 251 -0.06 11.18 2.96
N ASN A 252 0.75 10.40 3.69
CA ASN A 252 0.31 9.07 4.13
C ASN A 252 -0.17 9.21 5.57
N GLU A 253 -1.46 9.00 5.79
CA GLU A 253 -2.11 9.16 7.09
C GLU A 253 -2.12 7.86 7.92
N GLY A 254 -1.66 6.76 7.31
CA GLY A 254 -1.49 5.46 7.95
C GLY A 254 -2.63 4.47 7.66
N ASP A 255 -3.83 4.97 7.38
CA ASP A 255 -5.02 4.21 6.96
C ASP A 255 -5.57 4.64 5.58
N HIS A 256 -4.93 5.62 4.96
CA HIS A 256 -5.12 6.01 3.56
C HIS A 256 -3.98 6.93 3.10
N ILE A 257 -3.91 7.18 1.79
CA ILE A 257 -3.00 8.13 1.16
C ILE A 257 -3.82 9.30 0.65
N HIS A 258 -3.63 10.45 1.26
CA HIS A 258 -4.21 11.71 0.83
C HIS A 258 -3.38 12.30 -0.32
N VAL A 259 -4.06 12.70 -1.40
CA VAL A 259 -3.46 13.40 -2.55
C VAL A 259 -4.35 14.58 -2.91
N SER A 260 -3.77 15.77 -3.01
CA SER A 260 -4.45 16.98 -3.48
C SER A 260 -3.76 17.61 -4.67
N THR A 261 -4.52 18.39 -5.44
CA THR A 261 -4.02 19.14 -6.59
C THR A 261 -3.32 20.43 -6.14
N GLU A 262 -2.42 20.98 -6.97
CA GLU A 262 -1.67 22.21 -6.68
C GLU A 262 -2.54 23.46 -6.42
N ASP A 263 -3.75 23.49 -6.97
CA ASP A 263 -4.71 24.57 -6.76
C ASP A 263 -5.29 24.61 -5.34
N CYS A 264 -5.11 23.56 -4.53
CA CYS A 264 -5.51 23.58 -3.14
C CYS A 264 -4.38 24.01 -2.21
N LEU A 265 -4.57 25.16 -1.55
CA LEU A 265 -3.60 25.72 -0.60
C LEU A 265 -3.85 25.30 0.87
N LYS A 266 -4.93 24.57 1.14
CA LYS A 266 -5.38 24.15 2.48
C LYS A 266 -5.42 22.63 2.57
N ASN A 267 -4.23 22.06 2.70
CA ASN A 267 -3.98 20.62 2.81
C ASN A 267 -4.02 20.12 4.25
#